data_AF-V4UHB4-F1
#
_entry.id   AF-V4UHB4-F1
#
_cell.length_a   1.000
_cell.length_b   1.000
_cell.length_c   1.000
_cell.angle_alpha   90.00
_cell.angle_beta   90.00
_cell.angle_gamma   90.00
#
_symmetry.space_group_name_H-M   'P 1'
#
loop_
_entity.id
_entity.type
_entity.pdbx_description
1 polymer ?
#
loop_
_entity_poly.entity_id
_entity_poly.type
_entity_poly.pdbx_seq_one_letter_code
_entity_poly.pdbx_strand_id
1 'polypeptide(L)'
;MASIIRSKSVLSVFFINLFLSLVSSAVAVSSGSGDGFSISGRVKLPGMSLKAFGSPGGKASNVKVVLNGGEHNMSAGTHLIEVAAIGYFFSPVRVDVSARHPGKVQAALTETRRGLNELVLEPLREEQYYEIREPFSIMSLVKSPMGLMMGFMLVVVFLMPKLMENMDPEEMRRAQEEMRSQGVPSLANLIPGAGRS
;
A
#
# COMPACT_ATOMS: atom_id res chain seq x y z
N MET A 1 53.11 21.68 -71.28
CA MET A 1 51.89 20.89 -70.97
C MET A 1 51.73 20.86 -69.46
N ALA A 2 50.70 21.49 -68.90
CA ALA A 2 50.26 21.27 -67.52
C ALA A 2 48.77 21.60 -67.42
N SER A 3 47.99 20.66 -66.90
CA SER A 3 46.53 20.68 -66.82
C SER A 3 46.05 21.30 -65.51
N ILE A 4 45.13 22.27 -65.59
CA ILE A 4 44.47 22.88 -64.43
C ILE A 4 42.97 22.94 -64.70
N ILE A 5 42.29 21.79 -64.64
CA ILE A 5 40.82 21.74 -64.60
C ILE A 5 40.41 20.50 -63.80
N ARG A 6 40.18 20.60 -62.48
CA ARG A 6 39.42 19.58 -61.72
C ARG A 6 38.96 19.91 -60.30
N SER A 7 39.23 21.11 -59.77
CA SER A 7 38.88 21.43 -58.36
C SER A 7 37.38 21.70 -58.12
N LYS A 8 36.69 22.41 -59.04
CA LYS A 8 35.31 22.87 -58.81
C LYS A 8 34.27 21.73 -58.79
N SER A 9 34.46 20.71 -59.63
CA SER A 9 33.54 19.55 -59.66
C SER A 9 33.67 18.67 -58.42
N VAL A 10 34.87 18.53 -57.86
CA VAL A 10 35.09 17.73 -56.64
C VAL A 10 34.40 18.39 -55.44
N LEU A 11 34.52 19.71 -55.30
CA LEU A 11 33.86 20.45 -54.22
C LEU A 11 32.32 20.34 -54.31
N SER A 12 31.77 20.40 -55.53
CA SER A 12 30.33 20.25 -55.77
C SER A 12 29.82 18.85 -55.39
N VAL A 13 30.59 17.80 -55.69
CA VAL A 13 30.23 16.41 -55.35
C VAL A 13 30.27 16.16 -53.84
N PHE A 14 31.25 16.76 -53.14
CA PHE A 14 31.29 16.73 -51.68
C PHE A 14 30.11 17.48 -51.06
N PHE A 15 29.75 18.63 -51.60
CA PHE A 15 28.62 19.42 -51.09
C PHE A 15 27.29 18.68 -51.28
N ILE A 16 27.10 18.03 -52.43
CA ILE A 16 25.90 17.22 -52.72
C ILE A 16 25.83 15.98 -51.81
N ASN A 17 26.95 15.29 -51.56
CA ASN A 17 26.98 14.15 -50.63
C ASN A 17 26.68 14.57 -49.18
N LEU A 18 27.21 15.72 -48.75
CA LEU A 18 26.92 16.28 -47.44
C LEU A 18 25.43 16.67 -47.31
N PHE A 19 24.84 17.20 -48.38
CA PHE A 19 23.41 17.52 -48.39
C PHE A 19 22.54 16.27 -48.36
N LEU A 20 22.90 15.21 -49.09
CA LEU A 20 22.18 13.92 -49.05
C LEU A 20 22.26 13.25 -47.67
N SER A 21 23.40 13.32 -46.98
CA SER A 21 23.52 12.73 -45.63
C SER A 21 22.72 13.49 -44.58
N LEU A 22 22.63 14.82 -44.68
CA LEU A 22 21.80 15.67 -43.82
C LEU A 22 20.30 15.41 -44.02
N VAL A 23 19.86 15.15 -45.26
CA VAL A 23 18.46 14.83 -45.55
C VAL A 23 18.06 13.46 -45.01
N SER A 24 18.96 12.47 -45.02
CA SER A 24 18.69 11.15 -44.40
C SER A 24 18.48 11.23 -42.88
N SER A 25 19.10 12.18 -42.18
CA SER A 25 18.82 12.42 -40.75
C SER A 25 17.51 13.16 -40.49
N ALA A 26 17.04 13.98 -41.44
CA ALA A 26 15.77 14.70 -41.33
C ALA A 26 14.55 13.82 -41.67
N VAL A 27 14.75 12.74 -42.44
CA VAL A 27 13.74 11.68 -42.67
C VAL A 27 13.97 10.53 -41.68
N ALA A 28 14.12 10.87 -40.40
CA ALA A 28 13.69 9.99 -39.32
C ALA A 28 12.24 10.33 -38.96
N VAL A 29 11.36 10.38 -39.96
CA VAL A 29 9.95 10.12 -39.71
C VAL A 29 9.94 8.67 -39.25
N SER A 30 9.66 8.46 -37.97
CA SER A 30 9.26 7.15 -37.49
C SER A 30 7.93 6.81 -38.19
N SER A 31 8.00 6.32 -39.42
CA SER A 31 6.97 5.46 -39.99
C SER A 31 7.10 4.09 -39.33
N GLY A 32 7.09 4.08 -37.99
CA GLY A 32 6.56 2.96 -37.27
C GLY A 32 5.06 3.03 -37.51
N SER A 33 4.60 2.40 -38.58
CA SER A 33 3.27 1.79 -38.59
C SER A 33 3.27 0.66 -37.56
N GLY A 34 3.51 1.02 -36.29
CA GLY A 34 3.25 0.15 -35.17
C GLY A 34 1.78 0.33 -34.90
N ASP A 35 0.99 -0.73 -35.06
CA ASP A 35 -0.42 -0.80 -34.71
C ASP A 35 -0.62 -0.70 -33.18
N GLY A 36 -0.10 0.38 -32.59
CA GLY A 36 -0.18 0.69 -31.18
C GLY A 36 -1.41 1.53 -30.92
N PHE A 37 -2.34 1.01 -30.13
CA PHE A 37 -3.51 1.76 -29.72
C PHE A 37 -3.16 2.66 -28.52
N SER A 38 -3.52 3.95 -28.59
CA SER A 38 -3.36 4.87 -27.46
C SER A 38 -4.67 4.98 -26.68
N ILE A 39 -4.61 4.74 -25.37
CA ILE A 39 -5.78 4.79 -24.48
C ILE A 39 -5.58 5.97 -23.54
N SER A 40 -6.51 6.93 -23.60
CA SER A 40 -6.50 8.11 -22.73
C SER A 40 -7.53 7.94 -21.61
N GLY A 41 -7.11 8.29 -20.39
CA GLY A 41 -7.97 8.24 -19.20
C GLY A 41 -7.64 9.38 -18.24
N ARG A 42 -8.55 9.64 -17.30
CA ARG A 42 -8.36 10.63 -16.23
C ARG A 42 -8.38 9.92 -14.87
N VAL A 43 -7.42 10.25 -14.02
CA VAL A 43 -7.39 9.78 -12.63
C VAL A 43 -7.89 10.92 -11.74
N LYS A 44 -8.97 10.69 -10.99
CA LYS A 44 -9.47 11.66 -10.02
C LYS A 44 -8.83 11.37 -8.67
N LEU A 45 -8.19 12.38 -8.07
CA LEU A 45 -7.61 12.28 -6.73
C LEU A 45 -8.46 13.10 -5.75
N PRO A 46 -9.22 12.47 -4.85
CA PRO A 46 -9.93 13.15 -3.78
C PRO A 46 -8.89 13.58 -2.73
N GLY A 47 -8.41 14.82 -2.83
CA GLY A 47 -7.40 15.35 -1.91
C GLY A 47 -6.77 16.68 -2.35
N MET A 48 -6.84 17.04 -3.63
CA MET A 48 -6.34 18.32 -4.16
C MET A 48 -7.29 19.52 -3.92
N SER A 49 -8.14 19.45 -2.89
CA SER A 49 -8.99 20.58 -2.49
C SER A 49 -8.57 21.06 -1.10
N LEU A 50 -7.73 22.10 -1.07
CA LEU A 50 -7.62 23.11 -0.01
C LEU A 50 -7.63 22.61 1.46
N LYS A 51 -7.00 21.49 1.80
CA LYS A 51 -6.61 21.23 3.20
C LYS A 51 -5.20 21.76 3.44
N ALA A 52 -5.19 23.03 3.85
CA ALA A 52 -4.19 23.71 4.66
C ALA A 52 -2.73 23.25 4.50
N PHE A 53 -1.96 24.10 3.84
CA PHE A 53 -0.51 24.24 4.02
C PHE A 53 -0.20 24.24 5.53
N GLY A 54 0.24 23.09 6.09
CA GLY A 54 0.53 22.96 7.52
C GLY A 54 0.30 21.59 8.19
N SER A 55 -0.34 20.61 7.52
CA SER A 55 -0.38 19.24 8.06
C SER A 55 0.87 18.43 7.65
N PRO A 56 1.51 17.67 8.57
CA PRO A 56 2.77 16.94 8.31
C PRO A 56 2.59 15.67 7.46
N GLY A 57 1.69 15.73 6.48
CA GLY A 57 1.29 14.59 5.66
C GLY A 57 0.69 15.04 4.34
N GLY A 58 1.17 16.14 3.77
CA GLY A 58 0.85 16.52 2.40
C GLY A 58 1.26 15.38 1.46
N LYS A 59 0.32 14.48 1.18
CA LYS A 59 0.51 13.33 0.29
C LYS A 59 0.72 13.89 -1.12
N ALA A 60 1.96 14.17 -1.48
CA ALA A 60 2.34 14.35 -2.88
C ALA A 60 2.12 12.99 -3.56
N SER A 61 0.97 12.82 -4.21
CA SER A 61 0.62 11.58 -4.89
C SER A 61 1.51 11.45 -6.13
N ASN A 62 2.61 10.69 -6.03
CA ASN A 62 3.26 10.17 -7.22
C ASN A 62 2.29 9.16 -7.85
N VAL A 63 1.78 9.46 -9.05
CA VAL A 63 0.87 8.59 -9.79
C VAL A 63 1.65 7.92 -10.91
N LYS A 64 1.79 6.60 -10.85
CA LYS A 64 2.38 5.78 -11.89
C LYS A 64 1.29 4.91 -12.52
N VAL A 65 1.09 5.05 -13.81
CA VAL A 65 0.23 4.15 -14.59
C VAL A 65 1.08 2.99 -15.08
N VAL A 66 0.64 1.77 -14.80
CA VAL A 66 1.29 0.53 -15.22
C VAL A 66 0.34 -0.21 -16.14
N LEU A 67 0.80 -0.52 -17.34
CA LEU A 67 0.09 -1.36 -18.30
C LEU A 67 0.75 -2.74 -18.33
N ASN A 68 0.00 -3.81 -18.09
CA ASN A 68 0.50 -5.20 -18.19
C ASN A 68 1.91 -5.40 -17.60
N GLY A 69 2.21 -4.81 -16.44
CA GLY A 69 3.52 -4.95 -15.79
C GLY A 69 4.65 -4.06 -16.35
N GLY A 70 4.36 -3.08 -17.22
CA GLY A 70 5.33 -2.09 -17.70
C GLY A 70 5.48 -2.01 -19.23
N GLU A 71 4.61 -2.66 -19.98
CA GLU A 71 4.64 -2.59 -21.45
C GLU A 71 4.09 -1.23 -21.92
N HIS A 72 4.74 -0.60 -22.90
CA HIS A 72 4.34 0.75 -23.37
C HIS A 72 3.47 0.71 -24.64
N ASN A 73 3.46 -0.41 -25.37
CA ASN A 73 2.77 -0.52 -26.65
C ASN A 73 1.63 -1.53 -26.54
N MET A 74 0.41 -1.12 -26.89
CA MET A 74 -0.78 -1.97 -26.81
C MET A 74 -1.03 -2.64 -28.15
N SER A 75 -1.10 -3.98 -28.13
CA SER A 75 -1.61 -4.76 -29.25
C SER A 75 -3.15 -4.86 -29.18
N ALA A 76 -3.79 -5.42 -30.20
CA ALA A 76 -5.23 -5.68 -30.13
C ALA A 76 -5.51 -6.89 -29.21
N GLY A 77 -6.30 -6.68 -28.16
CA GLY A 77 -6.64 -7.70 -27.18
C GLY A 77 -6.99 -7.11 -25.81
N THR A 78 -7.14 -7.97 -24.82
CA THR A 78 -7.46 -7.56 -23.45
C THR A 78 -6.19 -7.23 -22.66
N HIS A 79 -6.11 -6.00 -22.18
CA HIS A 79 -5.00 -5.47 -21.40
C HIS A 79 -5.49 -5.09 -20.00
N LEU A 80 -4.59 -5.13 -19.02
CA LEU A 80 -4.87 -4.74 -17.65
C LEU A 80 -4.09 -3.46 -17.33
N ILE A 81 -4.83 -2.43 -16.90
CA ILE A 81 -4.29 -1.14 -16.49
C ILE A 81 -4.40 -1.04 -14.97
N GLU A 82 -3.27 -0.75 -14.34
CA GLU A 82 -3.16 -0.48 -12.91
C GLU A 82 -2.65 0.93 -12.69
N VAL A 83 -3.19 1.60 -11.69
CA VAL A 83 -2.71 2.92 -11.28
C VAL A 83 -2.16 2.78 -9.86
N ALA A 84 -0.85 2.91 -9.74
CA ALA A 84 -0.16 2.92 -8.47
C ALA A 84 -0.01 4.38 -8.01
N ALA A 85 -0.57 4.73 -6.85
CA ALA A 85 -0.31 6.00 -6.21
C ALA A 85 -0.09 5.83 -4.71
N ILE A 86 0.88 6.56 -4.18
CA ILE A 86 1.19 6.50 -2.74
C ILE A 86 0.00 7.07 -1.96
N GLY A 87 -0.56 6.24 -1.08
CA GLY A 87 -1.64 6.62 -0.17
C GLY A 87 -3.05 6.48 -0.74
N TYR A 88 -3.18 5.95 -1.97
CA TYR A 88 -4.47 5.67 -2.61
C TYR A 88 -4.44 4.32 -3.32
N PHE A 89 -5.45 3.50 -3.05
CA PHE A 89 -5.65 2.23 -3.73
C PHE A 89 -6.67 2.38 -4.86
N PHE A 90 -6.27 2.02 -6.09
CA PHE A 90 -7.12 2.04 -7.28
C PHE A 90 -7.50 0.63 -7.72
N SER A 91 -8.72 0.48 -8.25
CA SER A 91 -9.16 -0.80 -8.83
C SER A 91 -8.48 -1.04 -10.18
N PRO A 92 -7.97 -2.26 -10.45
CA PRO A 92 -7.42 -2.61 -11.74
C PRO A 92 -8.51 -2.65 -12.82
N VAL A 93 -8.20 -2.10 -13.99
CA VAL A 93 -9.15 -1.97 -15.10
C VAL A 93 -8.74 -2.87 -16.25
N ARG A 94 -9.66 -3.73 -16.66
CA ARG A 94 -9.53 -4.53 -17.87
C ARG A 94 -9.99 -3.72 -19.05
N VAL A 95 -9.14 -3.58 -20.04
CA VAL A 95 -9.42 -2.80 -21.24
C VAL A 95 -9.31 -3.73 -22.43
N ASP A 96 -10.42 -3.89 -23.15
CA ASP A 96 -10.50 -4.71 -24.34
C ASP A 96 -10.42 -3.82 -25.59
N VAL A 97 -9.38 -4.07 -26.38
CA VAL A 97 -9.08 -3.32 -27.61
C VAL A 97 -9.49 -4.18 -28.80
N SER A 98 -10.51 -3.72 -29.54
CA SER A 98 -11.00 -4.47 -30.70
C SER A 98 -10.07 -4.34 -31.91
N ALA A 99 -9.55 -5.47 -32.42
CA ALA A 99 -8.84 -5.51 -33.70
C ALA A 99 -9.75 -5.17 -34.90
N ARG A 100 -11.07 -5.44 -34.79
CA ARG A 100 -12.03 -5.29 -35.88
C ARG A 100 -12.51 -3.85 -36.07
N HIS A 101 -12.53 -3.09 -35.00
CA HIS A 101 -12.97 -1.70 -34.99
C HIS A 101 -11.91 -0.86 -34.29
N PRO A 102 -10.91 -0.35 -35.04
CA PRO A 102 -9.89 0.50 -34.46
C PRO A 102 -10.55 1.71 -33.79
N GLY A 103 -10.20 1.94 -32.52
CA GLY A 103 -10.77 3.01 -31.70
C GLY A 103 -11.97 2.62 -30.82
N LYS A 104 -12.56 1.43 -30.98
CA LYS A 104 -13.51 0.89 -29.98
C LYS A 104 -12.75 0.19 -28.87
N VAL A 105 -12.61 0.90 -27.76
CA VAL A 105 -11.97 0.43 -26.54
C VAL A 105 -13.04 0.30 -25.46
N GLN A 106 -13.19 -0.90 -24.89
CA GLN A 106 -14.10 -1.12 -23.78
C GLN A 106 -13.30 -1.29 -22.50
N ALA A 107 -13.50 -0.40 -21.53
CA ALA A 107 -12.89 -0.53 -20.22
C ALA A 107 -13.93 -1.10 -19.24
N ALA A 108 -13.51 -2.02 -18.39
CA ALA A 108 -14.33 -2.57 -17.31
C ALA A 108 -13.49 -2.71 -16.04
N LEU A 109 -14.05 -2.27 -14.92
CA LEU A 109 -13.44 -2.50 -13.60
C LEU A 109 -13.43 -4.00 -13.31
N THR A 110 -12.28 -4.53 -12.87
CA THR A 110 -12.18 -5.97 -12.56
C THR A 110 -13.07 -6.37 -11.38
N GLU A 111 -13.14 -5.51 -10.37
CA GLU A 111 -13.88 -5.77 -9.12
C GLU A 111 -15.39 -5.77 -9.30
N THR A 112 -15.94 -4.73 -9.95
CA THR A 112 -17.40 -4.53 -10.04
C THR A 112 -17.98 -4.92 -11.40
N ARG A 113 -17.13 -5.33 -12.36
CA ARG A 113 -17.50 -5.57 -13.78
C ARG A 113 -18.32 -4.44 -14.41
N ARG A 114 -18.20 -3.23 -13.88
CA ARG A 114 -18.88 -2.05 -14.42
C ARG A 114 -18.11 -1.60 -15.65
N GLY A 115 -18.82 -1.53 -16.78
CA GLY A 115 -18.29 -0.92 -17.99
C GLY A 115 -18.08 0.58 -17.76
N LEU A 116 -16.86 1.04 -18.00
CA LEU A 116 -16.47 2.44 -17.96
C LEU A 116 -16.49 2.96 -19.40
N ASN A 117 -17.44 3.85 -19.70
CA ASN A 117 -17.52 4.52 -21.00
C ASN A 117 -16.44 5.62 -21.15
N GLU A 118 -16.06 6.23 -20.03
CA GLU A 118 -14.89 7.10 -19.91
C GLU A 118 -13.95 6.47 -18.87
N LEU A 119 -12.65 6.34 -19.19
CA LEU A 119 -11.65 5.79 -18.27
C LEU A 119 -11.36 6.78 -17.15
N VAL A 120 -12.33 6.94 -16.25
CA VAL A 120 -12.22 7.75 -15.04
C VAL A 120 -11.98 6.82 -13.86
N LEU A 121 -10.79 6.88 -13.29
CA LEU A 121 -10.41 6.07 -12.14
C LEU A 121 -10.56 6.90 -10.88
N GLU A 122 -11.44 6.43 -10.00
CA GLU A 122 -11.63 6.97 -8.65
C GLU A 122 -10.99 6.01 -7.65
N PRO A 123 -10.25 6.50 -6.65
CA PRO A 123 -9.61 5.64 -5.68
C PRO A 123 -10.67 5.02 -4.78
N LEU A 124 -10.54 3.72 -4.55
CA LEU A 124 -11.47 2.96 -3.73
C LEU A 124 -11.26 3.24 -2.24
N ARG A 125 -10.00 3.42 -1.82
CA ARG A 125 -9.63 3.61 -0.43
C ARG A 125 -8.34 4.41 -0.30
N GLU A 126 -8.23 5.21 0.75
CA GLU A 126 -6.94 5.72 1.20
C GLU A 126 -6.15 4.59 1.86
N GLU A 127 -4.97 4.29 1.34
CA GLU A 127 -4.14 3.23 1.86
C GLU A 127 -3.47 3.71 3.16
N GLN A 128 -3.89 3.14 4.28
CA GLN A 128 -3.27 3.35 5.59
C GLN A 128 -2.13 2.35 5.73
N TYR A 129 -0.91 2.77 5.37
CA TYR A 129 0.28 1.92 5.47
C TYR A 129 0.71 1.60 6.90
N TYR A 130 0.11 2.26 7.89
CA TYR A 130 0.42 2.08 9.30
C TYR A 130 -0.80 1.56 10.04
N GLU A 131 -0.62 0.47 10.77
CA GLU A 131 -1.57 0.05 11.79
C GLU A 131 -1.57 1.07 12.93
N ILE A 132 -2.75 1.59 13.24
CA ILE A 132 -2.91 2.51 14.36
C ILE A 132 -2.70 1.69 15.63
N ARG A 133 -1.72 2.07 16.46
CA ARG A 133 -1.50 1.42 17.76
C ARG A 133 -2.79 1.50 18.57
N GLU A 134 -3.26 0.38 19.08
CA GLU A 134 -4.42 0.36 19.98
C GLU A 134 -4.17 1.35 21.13
N PRO A 135 -5.01 2.39 21.28
CA PRO A 135 -4.83 3.34 22.35
C PRO A 135 -4.96 2.61 23.69
N PHE A 136 -4.11 2.94 24.65
CA PHE A 136 -4.28 2.44 26.01
C PHE A 136 -5.67 2.90 26.48
N SER A 137 -6.59 1.96 26.67
CA SER A 137 -7.92 2.29 27.13
C SER A 137 -8.05 1.80 28.56
N ILE A 138 -8.44 2.69 29.47
CA ILE A 138 -8.61 2.34 30.88
C ILE A 138 -9.65 1.20 31.00
N MET A 139 -10.66 1.22 30.12
CA MET A 139 -11.66 0.16 30.04
C MET A 139 -11.08 -1.19 29.60
N SER A 140 -10.13 -1.22 28.64
CA SER A 140 -9.45 -2.46 28.24
C SER A 140 -8.50 -2.95 29.33
N LEU A 141 -7.86 -2.05 30.08
CA LEU A 141 -7.05 -2.43 31.24
C LEU A 141 -7.90 -3.08 32.34
N VAL A 142 -9.04 -2.51 32.71
CA VAL A 142 -9.95 -3.10 33.72
C VAL A 142 -10.51 -4.45 33.26
N LYS A 143 -10.85 -4.60 31.97
CA LYS A 143 -11.32 -5.87 31.40
C LYS A 143 -10.20 -6.85 31.07
N SER A 144 -8.93 -6.44 31.16
CA SER A 144 -7.80 -7.32 30.85
C SER A 144 -7.59 -8.35 31.97
N PRO A 145 -7.02 -9.52 31.66
CA PRO A 145 -6.64 -10.50 32.69
C PRO A 145 -5.75 -9.89 33.78
N MET A 146 -4.82 -9.00 33.42
CA MET A 146 -3.96 -8.31 34.39
C MET A 146 -4.74 -7.38 35.32
N GLY A 147 -5.69 -6.60 34.79
CA GLY A 147 -6.51 -5.70 35.61
C GLY A 147 -7.45 -6.44 36.55
N LEU A 148 -8.06 -7.53 36.10
CA LEU A 148 -8.90 -8.39 36.93
C LEU A 148 -8.10 -9.08 38.04
N MET A 149 -6.90 -9.60 37.72
CA MET A 149 -6.02 -10.20 38.74
C MET A 149 -5.59 -9.16 39.79
N MET A 150 -5.22 -7.95 39.37
CA MET A 150 -4.89 -6.86 40.28
C MET A 150 -6.08 -6.48 41.18
N GLY A 151 -7.27 -6.34 40.60
CA GLY A 151 -8.49 -6.04 41.35
C GLY A 151 -8.87 -7.15 42.35
N PHE A 152 -8.81 -8.40 41.92
CA PHE A 152 -9.05 -9.56 42.78
C PHE A 152 -8.05 -9.61 43.95
N MET A 153 -6.77 -9.38 43.68
CA MET A 153 -5.73 -9.37 44.71
C MET A 153 -5.99 -8.31 45.78
N LEU A 154 -6.39 -7.09 45.38
CA LEU A 154 -6.75 -6.05 46.34
C LEU A 154 -7.93 -6.45 47.22
N VAL A 155 -8.99 -7.04 46.64
CA VAL A 155 -10.14 -7.52 47.41
C VAL A 155 -9.72 -8.59 48.43
N VAL A 156 -8.90 -9.56 48.02
CA VAL A 156 -8.42 -10.63 48.90
C VAL A 156 -7.58 -10.07 50.04
N VAL A 157 -6.69 -9.11 49.78
CA VAL A 157 -5.85 -8.49 50.83
C VAL A 157 -6.69 -7.77 51.89
N PHE A 158 -7.82 -7.17 51.50
CA PHE A 158 -8.75 -6.54 52.46
C PHE A 158 -9.66 -7.54 53.18
N LEU A 159 -10.06 -8.62 52.51
CA LEU A 159 -11.02 -9.58 53.05
C LEU A 159 -10.37 -10.67 53.91
N MET A 160 -9.14 -11.08 53.60
CA MET A 160 -8.39 -12.10 54.35
C MET A 160 -8.23 -11.77 55.84
N PRO A 161 -7.81 -10.56 56.25
CA PRO A 161 -7.73 -10.20 57.66
C PRO A 161 -9.07 -10.38 58.38
N LYS A 162 -10.18 -10.00 57.72
CA LYS A 162 -11.53 -10.09 58.29
C LYS A 162 -12.06 -11.50 58.47
N LEU A 163 -11.66 -12.42 57.60
CA LEU A 163 -12.01 -13.83 57.72
C LEU A 163 -11.15 -14.51 58.79
N MET A 164 -9.86 -14.16 58.88
CA MET A 164 -8.94 -14.73 59.87
C MET A 164 -9.22 -14.26 61.30
N GLU A 165 -9.71 -13.02 61.49
CA GLU A 165 -10.10 -12.48 62.80
C GLU A 165 -11.25 -13.26 63.48
N ASN A 166 -12.06 -14.00 62.71
CA ASN A 166 -13.24 -14.71 63.21
C ASN A 166 -13.12 -16.25 63.17
N MET A 167 -11.94 -16.81 62.84
CA MET A 167 -11.74 -18.26 62.75
C MET A 167 -10.91 -18.80 63.92
N ASP A 168 -11.30 -19.98 64.42
CA ASP A 168 -10.57 -20.68 65.48
C ASP A 168 -9.23 -21.28 64.96
N PRO A 169 -8.17 -21.30 65.79
CA PRO A 169 -6.82 -21.73 65.37
C PRO A 169 -6.73 -23.21 64.97
N GLU A 170 -7.71 -24.05 65.34
CA GLU A 170 -7.78 -25.44 64.88
C GLU A 170 -8.32 -25.59 63.46
N GLU A 171 -9.22 -24.72 63.02
CA GLU A 171 -9.79 -24.76 61.66
C GLU A 171 -8.81 -24.19 60.64
N MET A 172 -8.01 -23.20 61.03
CA MET A 172 -6.93 -22.68 60.21
C MET A 172 -5.89 -23.75 59.84
N ARG A 173 -5.57 -24.66 60.77
CA ARG A 173 -4.62 -25.76 60.52
C ARG A 173 -5.17 -26.75 59.51
N ARG A 174 -6.45 -27.11 59.62
CA ARG A 174 -7.13 -28.00 58.67
C ARG A 174 -7.25 -27.38 57.28
N ALA A 175 -7.66 -26.11 57.21
CA ALA A 175 -7.72 -25.36 55.95
C ALA A 175 -6.35 -25.23 55.29
N GLN A 176 -5.29 -25.08 56.08
CA GLN A 176 -3.92 -24.99 55.56
C GLN A 176 -3.39 -26.33 55.04
N GLU A 177 -3.76 -27.45 55.66
CA GLU A 177 -3.47 -28.82 55.17
C GLU A 177 -4.22 -29.12 53.87
N GLU A 178 -5.47 -28.66 53.74
CA GLU A 178 -6.26 -28.75 52.51
C GLU A 178 -5.70 -27.85 51.39
N MET A 179 -5.29 -26.62 51.70
CA MET A 179 -4.66 -25.72 50.72
C MET A 179 -3.32 -26.25 50.21
N ARG A 180 -2.54 -26.90 51.09
CA ARG A 180 -1.25 -27.50 50.74
C ARG A 180 -1.39 -28.74 49.88
N SER A 181 -2.51 -29.47 50.00
CA SER A 181 -2.83 -30.63 49.17
C SER A 181 -3.54 -30.28 47.84
N GLN A 182 -4.30 -29.17 47.79
CA GLN A 182 -5.04 -28.75 46.58
C GLN A 182 -4.25 -27.90 45.57
N GLY A 183 -2.96 -27.62 45.81
CA GLY A 183 -2.09 -26.99 44.80
C GLY A 183 -2.56 -25.60 44.34
N VAL A 184 -3.43 -24.94 45.10
CA VAL A 184 -3.86 -23.56 44.85
C VAL A 184 -2.64 -22.66 45.00
N PRO A 185 -2.34 -21.79 44.02
CA PRO A 185 -1.18 -20.90 44.12
C PRO A 185 -1.42 -19.92 45.28
N SER A 186 -0.72 -20.18 46.39
CA SER A 186 -0.54 -19.22 47.47
C SER A 186 -0.07 -17.88 46.89
N LEU A 187 -0.51 -16.76 47.46
CA LEU A 187 -0.08 -15.41 47.06
C LEU A 187 1.45 -15.25 47.01
N ALA A 188 2.19 -16.08 47.75
CA ALA A 188 3.66 -16.13 47.71
C ALA A 188 4.22 -16.60 46.35
N ASN A 189 3.48 -17.42 45.60
CA ASN A 189 3.89 -17.93 44.28
C ASN A 189 3.48 -17.02 43.11
N LEU A 190 2.62 -16.03 43.37
CA LEU A 190 2.19 -15.02 42.39
C LEU A 190 3.09 -13.77 42.39
N ILE A 191 3.99 -13.63 43.36
CA ILE A 191 5.04 -12.61 43.35
C ILE A 191 6.29 -13.26 42.75
N PRO A 192 6.64 -12.96 41.47
CA PRO A 192 7.84 -13.50 40.85
C PRO A 192 9.07 -12.86 41.50
N GLY A 193 9.56 -13.41 42.60
CA GLY A 193 10.79 -12.94 43.25
C GLY A 193 10.97 -13.22 44.73
N ALA A 194 9.95 -13.63 45.49
CA ALA A 194 10.02 -13.72 46.95
C ALA A 194 10.44 -15.10 47.52
N GLY A 195 10.92 -16.02 46.68
CA GLY A 195 11.20 -17.42 47.05
C GLY A 195 12.65 -17.89 46.84
N ARG A 196 13.66 -17.02 46.99
CA ARG A 196 15.08 -17.41 46.97
C ARG A 196 15.82 -16.82 48.17
N SER A 197 15.76 -17.52 49.30
CA SER A 197 16.84 -17.64 50.29
C SER A 197 16.59 -18.86 51.15
#